data_AF-A0A5D0SD54-F1
#
_entry.id   AF-A0A5D0SD54-F1
#
_cell.length_a   1.000
_cell.length_b   1.000
_cell.length_c   1.000
_cell.angle_alpha   90.00
_cell.angle_beta   90.00
_cell.angle_gamma   90.00
#
_symmetry.space_group_name_H-M   'P 1'
#
loop_
_entity.id
_entity.type
_entity.pdbx_description
1 polymer ?
#
loop_
_entity_poly.entity_id
_entity_poly.type
_entity_poly.pdbx_seq_one_letter_code
_entity_poly.pdbx_strand_id
1 'polypeptide(L)'
;MKKSLKISLILIVTLVMVSTGFSITYADVASNHWAYDSIVRLSELGILSGIPREGELYFEGSEPLSRYQAAVLIDKLLTYVGDNYARKGEVEPEEVEPAEVKIPESLTNKIEKFDVALKDAQGNYVQMTTVLDRFNSLEKQIAELREEMEPVDVAPAGISTELRKLIISTSEDISIVSKKVDELETKTTELSKKDEDIMGSLSELSQDVVDLSMNVETANTNIKALSEDLSKILPKVNSNEDSITSITKTLESYKTSMQETNNELDALKNDFASFKETANTNYANIQDRVTNIENEFDNLIHSTEMSDKLAELTESMVTQEELAAKLEEMISVTDLNGILKLYAKVETVNELKNTVSELDVTLSNRIQSVEDSVNKDLGDISRRLAAVENSLAAISALEENVSSLESLYSEIKTEVSANKETIDSLNVRITSLETFEEKVNNELDSLKNVVTDVANLQEKTDKIEETVIANDSAIESLSGRIDTVENVLTDVASGTNANAQSIESLTATVSQNKSELENEIENVKKNTPTNDDVQSVRNAANTSAWIGGAGVVLGIIGIVIGVLLANEAL
;
A
#
# COMPACT_ATOMS: atom_id res chain seq x y z
N MET A 1 18.21 43.85 -35.34
CA MET A 1 17.03 43.00 -35.04
C MET A 1 16.96 41.71 -35.88
N LYS A 2 18.08 41.05 -36.20
CA LYS A 2 18.09 39.77 -36.98
C LYS A 2 18.48 38.53 -36.16
N LYS A 3 18.80 38.69 -34.87
CA LYS A 3 19.13 37.58 -33.95
C LYS A 3 17.95 37.12 -33.09
N SER A 4 16.94 37.97 -32.87
CA SER A 4 15.71 37.60 -32.14
C SER A 4 14.69 36.83 -32.99
N LEU A 5 14.74 36.94 -34.32
CA LEU A 5 13.82 36.23 -35.22
C LEU A 5 14.18 34.74 -35.39
N LYS A 6 15.46 34.36 -35.19
CA LYS A 6 15.89 32.95 -35.27
C LYS A 6 15.54 32.14 -34.01
N ILE A 7 15.46 32.80 -32.85
CA ILE A 7 15.08 32.16 -31.59
C ILE A 7 13.56 31.92 -31.55
N SER A 8 12.77 32.82 -32.14
CA SER A 8 11.32 32.61 -32.30
C SER A 8 10.96 31.52 -33.32
N LEU A 9 11.83 31.23 -34.31
CA LEU A 9 11.61 30.17 -35.28
C LEU A 9 11.99 28.78 -34.73
N ILE A 10 13.01 28.72 -33.87
CA ILE A 10 13.42 27.47 -33.21
C ILE A 10 12.40 27.05 -32.14
N LEU A 11 11.77 28.02 -31.45
CA LEU A 11 10.73 27.74 -30.45
C LEU A 11 9.40 27.25 -31.06
N ILE A 12 9.11 27.62 -32.32
CA ILE A 12 7.91 27.20 -33.04
C ILE A 12 8.10 25.83 -33.73
N VAL A 13 9.34 25.45 -34.08
CA VAL A 13 9.65 24.12 -34.63
C VAL A 13 9.71 23.04 -33.54
N THR A 14 9.97 23.40 -32.28
CA THR A 14 9.84 22.47 -31.14
C THR A 14 8.39 22.30 -30.63
N LEU A 15 7.43 23.09 -31.14
CA LEU A 15 6.01 23.03 -30.74
C LEU A 15 5.14 22.23 -31.73
N VAL A 16 5.75 21.51 -32.69
CA VAL A 16 5.05 20.56 -33.57
C VAL A 16 5.69 19.17 -33.43
N MET A 17 5.71 18.65 -32.22
CA MET A 17 5.47 17.21 -32.03
C MET A 17 4.13 17.10 -31.31
N VAL A 18 3.07 17.22 -32.09
CA VAL A 18 1.82 16.55 -31.74
C VAL A 18 2.18 15.06 -31.77
N SER A 19 2.50 14.49 -30.61
CA SER A 19 2.45 13.06 -30.41
C SER A 19 0.98 12.66 -30.59
N THR A 20 0.56 12.45 -31.83
CA THR A 20 -0.56 11.57 -32.10
C THR A 20 -0.16 10.24 -31.48
N GLY A 21 -0.72 9.93 -30.32
CA GLY A 21 -0.62 8.59 -29.73
C GLY A 21 -1.30 7.63 -30.68
N PHE A 22 -0.53 7.07 -31.61
CA PHE A 22 -0.95 5.90 -32.35
C PHE A 22 -0.92 4.75 -31.36
N SER A 23 -2.08 4.41 -30.81
CA SER A 23 -2.24 3.15 -30.08
C SER A 23 -1.94 2.02 -31.07
N ILE A 24 -1.03 1.12 -30.69
CA ILE A 24 -0.68 -0.03 -31.53
C ILE A 24 -1.91 -0.94 -31.60
N THR A 25 -2.48 -1.10 -32.79
CA THR A 25 -3.61 -2.01 -33.03
C THR A 25 -3.16 -3.22 -33.82
N TYR A 26 -3.73 -4.37 -33.47
CA TYR A 26 -3.48 -5.65 -34.11
C TYR A 26 -4.73 -6.11 -34.86
N ALA A 27 -4.59 -6.49 -36.13
CA ALA A 27 -5.71 -6.87 -36.99
C ALA A 27 -6.40 -8.17 -36.54
N ASP A 28 -5.67 -9.05 -35.85
CA ASP A 28 -6.12 -10.36 -35.37
C ASP A 28 -6.44 -10.41 -33.87
N VAL A 29 -6.38 -9.27 -33.16
CA VAL A 29 -6.73 -9.21 -31.74
C VAL A 29 -7.92 -8.28 -31.54
N ALA A 30 -9.08 -8.86 -31.26
CA ALA A 30 -10.29 -8.09 -30.96
C ALA A 30 -10.10 -7.25 -29.67
N SER A 31 -10.67 -6.04 -29.64
CA SER A 31 -10.54 -5.12 -28.50
C SER A 31 -11.17 -5.63 -27.19
N ASN A 32 -11.99 -6.69 -27.25
CA ASN A 32 -12.57 -7.37 -26.09
C ASN A 32 -11.85 -8.69 -25.74
N HIS A 33 -10.72 -9.00 -26.39
CA HIS A 33 -9.94 -10.19 -26.08
C HIS A 33 -9.22 -10.03 -24.73
N TRP A 34 -9.22 -11.07 -23.88
CA TRP A 34 -8.69 -11.01 -22.52
C TRP A 34 -7.22 -10.53 -22.43
N ALA A 35 -6.43 -10.79 -23.47
CA ALA A 35 -5.03 -10.38 -23.56
C ALA A 35 -4.80 -9.04 -24.28
N TYR A 36 -5.84 -8.39 -24.81
CA TYR A 36 -5.72 -7.20 -25.68
C TYR A 36 -4.89 -6.09 -25.01
N ASP A 37 -5.28 -5.66 -23.80
CA ASP A 37 -4.59 -4.57 -23.10
C ASP A 37 -3.14 -4.90 -22.77
N SER A 38 -2.84 -6.17 -22.46
CA SER A 38 -1.48 -6.62 -22.20
C SER A 38 -0.63 -6.67 -23.46
N ILE A 39 -1.20 -7.09 -24.59
CA ILE A 39 -0.52 -7.11 -25.89
C ILE A 39 -0.20 -5.68 -26.33
N VAL A 40 -1.18 -4.77 -26.27
CA VAL A 40 -1.00 -3.35 -26.64
C VAL A 40 0.05 -2.70 -25.75
N ARG A 41 -0.08 -2.81 -24.42
CA ARG A 41 0.86 -2.23 -23.46
C ARG A 41 2.28 -2.74 -23.67
N LEU A 42 2.49 -4.06 -23.74
CA LEU A 42 3.84 -4.61 -23.93
C LEU A 42 4.44 -4.28 -25.29
N SER A 43 3.62 -4.02 -26.30
CA SER A 43 4.06 -3.54 -27.61
C SER A 43 4.48 -2.07 -27.57
N GLU A 44 3.73 -1.23 -26.84
CA GLU A 44 4.06 0.18 -26.62
C GLU A 44 5.36 0.34 -25.82
N LEU A 45 5.63 -0.60 -24.89
CA LEU A 45 6.90 -0.69 -24.17
C LEU A 45 8.06 -1.26 -25.00
N GLY A 46 7.81 -1.70 -26.24
CA GLY A 46 8.81 -2.29 -27.14
C GLY A 46 9.26 -3.71 -26.76
N ILE A 47 8.63 -4.31 -25.76
CA ILE A 47 8.91 -5.67 -25.27
C ILE A 47 8.38 -6.70 -26.27
N LEU A 48 7.14 -6.51 -26.73
CA LEU A 48 6.52 -7.28 -27.81
C LEU A 48 6.58 -6.50 -29.13
N SER A 49 6.48 -7.23 -30.24
CA SER A 49 6.37 -6.64 -31.58
C SER A 49 5.50 -7.52 -32.46
N GLY A 50 4.60 -6.88 -33.20
CA GLY A 50 3.78 -7.57 -34.20
C GLY A 50 4.48 -7.85 -35.51
N ILE A 51 3.84 -8.67 -36.32
CA ILE A 51 4.28 -9.04 -37.65
C ILE A 51 3.52 -8.17 -38.66
N PRO A 52 4.20 -7.26 -39.39
CA PRO A 52 3.54 -6.44 -40.40
C PRO A 52 3.21 -7.28 -41.64
N ARG A 53 1.94 -7.30 -42.06
CA ARG A 53 1.46 -7.92 -43.30
C ARG A 53 0.47 -6.98 -43.98
N GLU A 54 0.70 -6.69 -45.25
CA GLU A 54 -0.18 -5.85 -46.09
C GLU A 54 -0.52 -4.46 -45.51
N GLY A 55 0.33 -3.91 -44.64
CA GLY A 55 0.11 -2.60 -44.00
C GLY A 55 -0.62 -2.68 -42.65
N GLU A 56 -0.99 -3.88 -42.21
CA GLU A 56 -1.59 -4.15 -40.90
C GLU A 56 -0.61 -4.94 -40.01
N LEU A 57 -0.79 -4.87 -38.70
CA LEU A 57 0.06 -5.55 -37.71
C LEU A 57 -0.69 -6.75 -37.14
N TYR A 58 -0.05 -7.93 -37.09
CA TYR A 58 -0.64 -9.17 -36.56
C TYR A 58 0.14 -9.67 -35.34
N PHE A 59 -0.58 -10.21 -34.34
CA PHE A 59 0.01 -10.73 -33.10
C PHE A 59 0.27 -12.24 -33.15
N GLU A 60 -0.58 -12.99 -33.85
CA GLU A 60 -0.54 -14.45 -34.00
C GLU A 60 -0.53 -15.21 -32.66
N GLY A 61 -1.46 -14.87 -31.75
CA GLY A 61 -1.49 -15.40 -30.38
C GLY A 61 -1.69 -16.92 -30.24
N SER A 62 -1.99 -17.64 -31.32
CA SER A 62 -2.09 -19.10 -31.35
C SER A 62 -0.78 -19.82 -31.68
N GLU A 63 0.25 -19.10 -32.13
CA GLU A 63 1.54 -19.69 -32.51
C GLU A 63 2.39 -20.01 -31.27
N PRO A 64 3.06 -21.19 -31.21
CA PRO A 64 3.91 -21.55 -30.09
C PRO A 64 5.18 -20.68 -30.05
N LEU A 65 5.48 -20.13 -28.87
CA LEU A 65 6.67 -19.31 -28.66
C LEU A 65 7.94 -20.16 -28.74
N SER A 66 8.84 -19.87 -29.69
CA SER A 66 10.14 -20.56 -29.76
C SER A 66 11.06 -20.13 -28.61
N ARG A 67 12.01 -21.00 -28.22
CA ARG A 67 13.01 -20.68 -27.19
C ARG A 67 13.82 -19.42 -27.53
N TYR A 68 14.10 -19.16 -28.82
CA TYR A 68 14.77 -17.94 -29.26
C TYR A 68 13.91 -16.69 -29.04
N GLN A 69 12.62 -16.75 -29.37
CA GLN A 69 11.70 -15.63 -29.14
C GLN A 69 11.48 -15.39 -27.63
N ALA A 70 11.38 -16.45 -26.84
CA ALA A 70 11.29 -16.36 -25.38
C ALA A 70 12.54 -15.68 -24.79
N ALA A 71 13.74 -16.05 -25.23
CA ALA A 71 14.98 -15.43 -24.79
C ALA A 71 15.03 -13.92 -25.10
N VAL A 72 14.64 -13.51 -26.32
CA VAL A 72 14.60 -12.09 -26.70
C VAL A 72 13.54 -11.31 -25.91
N LEU A 73 12.38 -11.92 -25.64
CA LEU A 73 11.32 -11.30 -24.84
C LEU A 73 11.79 -11.08 -23.40
N ILE A 74 12.42 -12.08 -22.79
CA ILE A 74 12.97 -11.98 -21.43
C ILE A 74 14.08 -10.92 -21.37
N ASP A 75 14.99 -10.89 -22.35
CA ASP A 75 16.07 -9.90 -22.43
C ASP A 75 15.53 -8.45 -22.52
N LYS A 76 14.52 -8.21 -23.38
CA LYS A 76 13.85 -6.91 -23.48
C LYS A 76 13.11 -6.53 -22.20
N LEU A 77 12.46 -7.48 -21.53
CA LEU A 77 11.79 -7.25 -20.27
C LEU A 77 12.79 -6.86 -19.17
N LEU A 78 13.89 -7.61 -19.04
CA LEU A 78 14.95 -7.32 -18.07
C LEU A 78 15.64 -5.98 -18.37
N THR A 79 15.85 -5.65 -19.63
CA THR A 79 16.39 -4.34 -20.06
C THR A 79 15.43 -3.21 -19.68
N TYR A 80 14.14 -3.36 -19.98
CA TYR A 80 13.13 -2.38 -19.60
C TYR A 80 13.05 -2.18 -18.08
N VAL A 81 13.13 -3.26 -17.30
CA VAL A 81 13.20 -3.19 -15.84
C VAL A 81 14.50 -2.50 -15.41
N GLY A 82 15.65 -2.88 -15.93
CA GLY A 82 16.93 -2.23 -15.61
C GLY A 82 16.92 -0.72 -15.86
N ASP A 83 16.49 -0.30 -17.06
CA ASP A 83 16.48 1.11 -17.47
C ASP A 83 15.49 1.98 -16.67
N ASN A 84 14.35 1.41 -16.25
CA ASN A 84 13.34 2.13 -15.50
C ASN A 84 13.56 2.10 -13.98
N TYR A 85 14.34 1.14 -13.46
CA TYR A 85 14.75 1.11 -12.06
C TYR A 85 16.03 1.93 -11.79
N ALA A 86 16.88 2.17 -12.79
CA ALA A 86 18.05 3.06 -12.68
C ALA A 86 17.70 4.57 -12.59
N ARG A 87 16.43 4.96 -12.74
CA ARG A 87 15.97 6.37 -12.77
C ARG A 87 15.26 6.87 -11.51
N LYS A 88 15.13 6.04 -10.46
CA LYS A 88 14.64 6.43 -9.13
C LYS A 88 15.63 5.98 -8.05
N GLY A 89 16.73 6.73 -7.91
CA GLY A 89 17.67 6.59 -6.82
C GLY A 89 19.03 7.14 -7.20
N GLU A 90 19.40 8.30 -6.65
CA GLU A 90 20.79 8.73 -6.59
C GLU A 90 21.58 7.70 -5.76
N VAL A 91 22.35 6.85 -6.45
CA VAL A 91 23.61 6.31 -5.92
C VAL A 91 24.59 6.32 -7.08
N GLU A 92 25.71 7.03 -6.91
CA GLU A 92 26.85 6.95 -7.82
C GLU A 92 27.27 5.48 -8.06
N PRO A 93 27.79 5.15 -9.24
CA PRO A 93 28.16 3.78 -9.57
C PRO A 93 29.40 3.39 -8.76
N GLU A 94 29.22 2.59 -7.70
CA GLU A 94 30.29 1.68 -7.31
C GLU A 94 30.43 0.65 -8.44
N GLU A 95 31.60 0.64 -9.06
CA GLU A 95 32.10 -0.51 -9.82
C GLU A 95 32.04 -1.75 -8.91
N VAL A 96 30.93 -2.49 -8.97
CA VAL A 96 30.92 -3.87 -8.51
C VAL A 96 31.23 -4.70 -9.74
N GLU A 97 32.51 -5.05 -9.86
CA GLU A 97 32.95 -6.16 -10.69
C GLU A 97 31.98 -7.35 -10.53
N PRO A 98 31.70 -8.12 -11.59
CA PRO A 98 30.77 -9.24 -11.50
C PRO A 98 31.27 -10.16 -10.39
N ALA A 99 30.55 -10.18 -9.27
CA ALA A 99 30.78 -11.15 -8.23
C ALA A 99 30.55 -12.51 -8.87
N GLU A 100 31.65 -13.18 -9.21
CA GLU A 100 31.70 -14.61 -9.45
C GLU A 100 30.91 -15.26 -8.31
N VAL A 101 29.70 -15.72 -8.62
CA VAL A 101 28.95 -16.59 -7.73
C VAL A 101 29.78 -17.86 -7.63
N LYS A 102 30.67 -17.90 -6.65
CA LYS A 102 31.37 -19.11 -6.25
C LYS A 102 30.35 -20.04 -5.65
N ILE A 103 29.72 -20.83 -6.52
CA ILE A 103 29.00 -22.03 -6.14
C ILE A 103 29.97 -22.82 -5.24
N PRO A 104 29.59 -23.17 -3.99
CA PRO A 104 30.46 -23.87 -3.08
C PRO A 104 31.06 -25.08 -3.79
N GLU A 105 32.38 -25.27 -3.71
CA GLU A 105 33.07 -26.36 -4.42
C GLU A 105 32.49 -27.74 -4.06
N SER A 106 31.86 -27.86 -2.88
CA SER A 106 31.12 -29.06 -2.47
C SER A 106 29.77 -29.24 -3.17
N LEU A 107 29.08 -28.16 -3.56
CA LEU A 107 27.86 -28.19 -4.36
C LEU A 107 28.19 -28.44 -5.84
N THR A 108 29.23 -27.78 -6.37
CA THR A 108 29.72 -28.01 -7.73
C THR A 108 30.17 -29.46 -7.91
N ASN A 109 30.99 -29.99 -6.98
CA ASN A 109 31.42 -31.40 -7.03
C ASN A 109 30.26 -32.40 -6.83
N LYS A 110 29.21 -32.03 -6.08
CA LYS A 110 28.03 -32.89 -5.91
C LYS A 110 27.14 -32.87 -7.15
N ILE A 111 26.89 -31.70 -7.73
CA ILE A 111 26.11 -31.52 -8.96
C ILE A 111 26.84 -32.18 -10.14
N GLU A 112 28.16 -32.05 -10.24
CA GLU A 112 28.95 -32.68 -11.31
C GLU A 112 29.00 -34.21 -11.18
N LYS A 113 29.11 -34.74 -9.95
CA LYS A 113 28.98 -36.20 -9.71
C LYS A 113 27.56 -36.71 -9.98
N PHE A 114 26.54 -35.91 -9.69
CA PHE A 114 25.14 -36.26 -9.95
C PHE A 114 24.81 -36.19 -11.45
N ASP A 115 25.34 -35.19 -12.16
CA ASP A 115 25.20 -35.02 -13.61
C ASP A 115 25.91 -36.15 -14.39
N VAL A 116 27.09 -36.59 -13.92
CA VAL A 116 27.80 -37.76 -14.48
C VAL A 116 27.07 -39.07 -14.16
N ALA A 117 26.48 -39.21 -12.96
CA ALA A 117 25.73 -40.41 -12.58
C ALA A 117 24.42 -40.58 -13.37
N LEU A 118 23.86 -39.49 -13.88
CA LEU A 118 22.65 -39.49 -14.69
C LEU A 118 22.91 -39.63 -16.19
N LYS A 119 24.16 -39.68 -16.65
CA LYS A 119 24.52 -39.80 -18.08
C LYS A 119 25.10 -41.16 -18.43
N ASP A 120 24.78 -41.68 -19.61
CA ASP A 120 25.42 -42.88 -20.17
C ASP A 120 26.86 -42.59 -20.64
N ALA A 121 27.57 -43.63 -21.12
CA ALA A 121 28.93 -43.51 -21.64
C ALA A 121 29.04 -42.62 -22.90
N GLN A 122 27.91 -42.17 -23.44
CA GLN A 122 27.78 -41.29 -24.61
C GLN A 122 27.34 -39.87 -24.20
N GLY A 123 27.15 -39.60 -22.91
CA GLY A 123 26.83 -38.27 -22.37
C GLY A 123 25.35 -37.90 -22.38
N ASN A 124 24.44 -38.84 -22.62
CA ASN A 124 23.00 -38.59 -22.65
C ASN A 124 22.36 -38.94 -21.31
N TYR A 125 21.40 -38.13 -20.85
CA TYR A 125 20.66 -38.40 -19.62
C TYR A 125 19.87 -39.72 -19.72
N VAL A 126 20.18 -40.67 -18.83
CA VAL A 126 19.58 -42.01 -18.79
C VAL A 126 18.12 -41.89 -18.38
N GLN A 127 17.22 -42.21 -19.30
CA GLN A 127 15.79 -42.20 -19.02
C GLN A 127 15.44 -43.37 -18.08
N MET A 128 14.50 -43.16 -17.15
CA MET A 128 14.02 -44.17 -16.19
C MET A 128 13.54 -45.46 -16.89
N THR A 129 13.04 -45.33 -18.12
CA THR A 129 12.67 -46.45 -19.00
C THR A 129 13.85 -47.35 -19.36
N THR A 130 15.05 -46.79 -19.56
CA THR A 130 16.28 -47.56 -19.80
C THR A 130 16.77 -48.30 -18.56
N VAL A 131 16.53 -47.76 -17.36
CA VAL A 131 16.82 -48.46 -16.09
C VAL A 131 15.87 -49.64 -15.90
N LEU A 132 14.58 -49.44 -16.19
CA LEU A 132 13.58 -50.53 -16.21
C LEU A 132 13.89 -51.61 -17.26
N ASP A 133 14.34 -51.23 -18.45
CA ASP A 133 14.73 -52.19 -19.51
C ASP A 133 15.96 -53.01 -19.11
N ARG A 134 16.92 -52.39 -18.40
CA ARG A 134 18.09 -53.10 -17.85
C ARG A 134 17.71 -54.02 -16.70
N PHE A 135 16.73 -53.64 -15.86
CA PHE A 135 16.20 -54.49 -14.80
C PHE A 135 15.49 -55.72 -15.37
N ASN A 136 14.61 -55.52 -16.36
CA ASN A 136 13.91 -56.61 -17.06
C ASN A 136 14.89 -57.51 -17.83
N SER A 137 15.96 -56.95 -18.40
CA SER A 137 17.03 -57.73 -19.03
C SER A 137 17.86 -58.54 -18.02
N LEU A 138 18.10 -58.02 -16.82
CA LEU A 138 18.78 -58.76 -15.75
C LEU A 138 17.89 -59.88 -15.20
N GLU A 139 16.59 -59.62 -15.04
CA GLU A 139 15.61 -60.62 -14.62
C GLU A 139 15.50 -61.77 -15.64
N LYS A 140 15.57 -61.45 -16.94
CA LYS A 140 15.65 -62.43 -18.03
C LYS A 140 16.96 -63.23 -18.03
N GLN A 141 18.11 -62.57 -17.80
CA GLN A 141 19.40 -63.27 -17.68
C GLN A 141 19.47 -64.18 -16.45
N ILE A 142 18.84 -63.78 -15.34
CA ILE A 142 18.70 -64.62 -14.13
C ILE A 142 17.79 -65.82 -14.41
N ALA A 143 16.72 -65.65 -15.20
CA ALA A 143 15.85 -66.75 -15.61
C ALA A 143 16.55 -67.73 -16.56
N GLU A 144 17.32 -67.23 -17.53
CA GLU A 144 18.11 -68.05 -18.47
C GLU A 144 19.23 -68.83 -17.74
N LEU A 145 19.93 -68.22 -16.76
CA LEU A 145 20.90 -68.91 -15.90
C LEU A 145 20.27 -70.01 -15.02
N ARG A 146 18.97 -69.89 -14.71
CA ARG A 146 18.22 -70.87 -13.91
C ARG A 146 17.74 -72.06 -14.74
N GLU A 147 17.61 -71.88 -16.06
CA GLU A 147 17.16 -72.91 -17.00
C GLU A 147 18.33 -73.75 -17.55
N GLU A 148 19.57 -73.22 -17.52
CA GLU A 148 20.79 -73.94 -17.93
C GLU A 148 21.39 -74.87 -16.83
N MET A 149 20.76 -74.93 -15.65
CA MET A 149 21.13 -75.87 -14.58
C MET A 149 20.29 -77.15 -14.65
N GLU A 150 20.71 -78.12 -15.46
CA GLU A 150 20.29 -79.53 -15.31
C GLU A 150 20.75 -80.10 -13.95
N PRO A 151 20.08 -81.12 -13.37
CA PRO A 151 20.27 -81.52 -11.99
C PRO A 151 21.58 -82.31 -11.83
N VAL A 152 22.61 -81.65 -11.29
CA VAL A 152 23.84 -82.33 -10.86
C VAL A 152 23.59 -83.02 -9.52
N ASP A 153 23.39 -84.33 -9.60
CA ASP A 153 23.25 -85.27 -8.50
C ASP A 153 24.63 -85.62 -7.89
N VAL A 154 25.29 -84.64 -7.23
CA VAL A 154 26.30 -84.92 -6.20
C VAL A 154 26.42 -83.72 -5.27
N ALA A 155 25.97 -83.86 -4.01
CA ALA A 155 26.33 -82.92 -2.96
C ALA A 155 27.81 -83.09 -2.58
N PRO A 156 28.50 -81.98 -2.31
CA PRO A 156 29.16 -81.80 -1.03
C PRO A 156 28.34 -80.78 -0.24
N ALA A 157 27.90 -81.15 0.96
CA ALA A 157 26.99 -80.42 1.83
C ALA A 157 27.40 -78.98 2.23
N GLY A 158 28.55 -78.47 1.77
CA GLY A 158 29.00 -77.10 1.98
C GLY A 158 28.56 -76.10 0.91
N ILE A 159 28.53 -76.46 -0.37
CA ILE A 159 28.28 -75.47 -1.44
C ILE A 159 26.80 -75.07 -1.51
N SER A 160 25.86 -75.99 -1.26
CA SER A 160 24.42 -75.68 -1.25
C SER A 160 23.96 -74.96 0.03
N THR A 161 24.72 -75.06 1.12
CA THR A 161 24.43 -74.40 2.40
C THR A 161 24.89 -72.95 2.38
N GLU A 162 26.11 -72.68 1.91
CA GLU A 162 26.63 -71.32 1.74
C GLU A 162 25.86 -70.54 0.66
N LEU A 163 25.47 -71.19 -0.44
CA LEU A 163 24.61 -70.56 -1.45
C LEU A 163 23.22 -70.24 -0.88
N ARG A 164 22.64 -71.10 -0.02
CA ARG A 164 21.38 -70.82 0.68
C ARG A 164 21.50 -69.66 1.68
N LYS A 165 22.59 -69.57 2.45
CA LYS A 165 22.84 -68.44 3.35
C LYS A 165 22.95 -67.12 2.57
N LEU A 166 23.69 -67.14 1.45
CA LEU A 166 23.84 -65.96 0.60
C LEU A 166 22.49 -65.53 0.00
N ILE A 167 21.66 -66.49 -0.44
CA ILE A 167 20.30 -66.21 -0.92
C ILE A 167 19.41 -65.62 0.18
N ILE A 168 19.49 -66.13 1.42
CA ILE A 168 18.71 -65.60 2.56
C ILE A 168 19.18 -64.19 2.93
N SER A 169 20.48 -63.97 3.08
CA SER A 169 21.05 -62.64 3.37
C SER A 169 20.73 -61.63 2.27
N THR A 170 20.90 -62.01 1.00
CA THR A 170 20.56 -61.14 -0.13
C THR A 170 19.05 -60.84 -0.16
N SER A 171 18.20 -61.80 0.23
CA SER A 171 16.75 -61.59 0.34
C SER A 171 16.38 -60.65 1.49
N GLU A 172 17.10 -60.72 2.62
CA GLU A 172 16.93 -59.79 3.75
C GLU A 172 17.39 -58.37 3.38
N ASP A 173 18.54 -58.24 2.71
CA ASP A 173 19.05 -56.96 2.20
C ASP A 173 18.06 -56.34 1.19
N ILE A 174 17.53 -57.13 0.26
CA ILE A 174 16.49 -56.68 -0.69
C ILE A 174 15.24 -56.22 0.06
N SER A 175 14.83 -56.92 1.13
CA SER A 175 13.67 -56.51 1.93
C SER A 175 13.90 -55.19 2.68
N ILE A 176 15.11 -54.96 3.20
CA ILE A 176 15.47 -53.70 3.87
C ILE A 176 15.52 -52.55 2.85
N VAL A 177 16.11 -52.82 1.67
CA VAL A 177 16.17 -51.85 0.57
C VAL A 177 14.75 -51.49 0.09
N SER A 178 13.87 -52.48 -0.10
CA SER A 178 12.47 -52.24 -0.48
C SER A 178 11.77 -51.35 0.55
N LYS A 179 11.96 -51.61 1.84
CA LYS A 179 11.35 -50.81 2.90
C LYS A 179 11.86 -49.36 2.92
N LYS A 180 13.17 -49.14 2.66
CA LYS A 180 13.74 -47.80 2.48
C LYS A 180 13.23 -47.11 1.22
N VAL A 181 12.96 -47.86 0.15
CA VAL A 181 12.34 -47.34 -1.07
C VAL A 181 10.92 -46.88 -0.78
N ASP A 182 10.13 -47.66 -0.03
CA ASP A 182 8.76 -47.27 0.38
C ASP A 182 8.77 -46.01 1.28
N GLU A 183 9.73 -45.92 2.21
CA GLU A 183 9.92 -44.73 3.06
C GLU A 183 10.33 -43.49 2.24
N LEU A 184 11.21 -43.66 1.23
CA LEU A 184 11.60 -42.60 0.32
C LEU A 184 10.44 -42.16 -0.57
N GLU A 185 9.61 -43.09 -1.05
CA GLU A 185 8.40 -42.79 -1.84
C GLU A 185 7.40 -41.99 -1.00
N THR A 186 7.21 -42.38 0.27
CA THR A 186 6.37 -41.64 1.22
C THR A 186 6.87 -40.22 1.43
N LYS A 187 8.17 -40.04 1.75
CA LYS A 187 8.79 -38.71 1.88
C LYS A 187 8.70 -37.87 0.61
N THR A 188 8.86 -38.49 -0.56
CA THR A 188 8.74 -37.81 -1.86
C THR A 188 7.32 -37.30 -2.06
N THR A 189 6.32 -38.09 -1.64
CA THR A 189 4.90 -37.70 -1.72
C THR A 189 4.57 -36.56 -0.76
N GLU A 190 5.12 -36.58 0.47
CA GLU A 190 4.98 -35.50 1.44
C GLU A 190 5.63 -34.20 0.95
N LEU A 191 6.84 -34.28 0.39
CA LEU A 191 7.51 -33.14 -0.23
C LEU A 191 6.71 -32.57 -1.40
N SER A 192 6.15 -33.43 -2.25
CA SER A 192 5.31 -33.00 -3.38
C SER A 192 4.07 -32.23 -2.92
N LYS A 193 3.41 -32.67 -1.83
CA LYS A 193 2.29 -31.92 -1.24
C LYS A 193 2.73 -30.56 -0.70
N LYS A 194 3.89 -30.51 -0.03
CA LYS A 194 4.42 -29.27 0.50
C LYS A 194 4.78 -28.27 -0.61
N ASP A 195 5.28 -28.77 -1.74
CA ASP A 195 5.53 -27.96 -2.94
C ASP A 195 4.22 -27.38 -3.51
N GLU A 196 3.14 -28.18 -3.51
CA GLU A 196 1.80 -27.75 -3.90
C GLU A 196 1.27 -26.64 -2.99
N ASP A 197 1.39 -26.80 -1.66
CA ASP A 197 0.99 -25.79 -0.68
C ASP A 197 1.80 -24.49 -0.83
N ILE A 198 3.12 -24.59 -1.03
CA ILE A 198 3.99 -23.43 -1.26
C ILE A 198 3.60 -22.70 -2.55
N MET A 199 3.31 -23.43 -3.62
CA MET A 199 2.84 -22.82 -4.86
C MET A 199 1.48 -22.14 -4.70
N GLY A 200 0.58 -22.71 -3.88
CA GLY A 200 -0.68 -22.08 -3.50
C GLY A 200 -0.47 -20.75 -2.78
N SER A 201 0.33 -20.74 -1.72
CA SER A 201 0.66 -19.50 -0.98
C SER A 201 1.40 -18.48 -1.83
N LEU A 202 2.28 -18.91 -2.74
CA LEU A 202 2.97 -18.00 -3.66
C LEU A 202 1.98 -17.36 -4.66
N SER A 203 0.98 -18.12 -5.11
CA SER A 203 -0.08 -17.60 -5.97
C SER A 203 -0.95 -16.56 -5.25
N GLU A 204 -1.32 -16.82 -3.99
CA GLU A 204 -2.07 -15.87 -3.16
C GLU A 204 -1.26 -14.59 -2.93
N LEU A 205 0.00 -14.72 -2.53
CA LEU A 205 0.89 -13.57 -2.35
C LEU A 205 1.07 -12.77 -3.65
N SER A 206 1.17 -13.46 -4.79
CA SER A 206 1.26 -12.80 -6.08
C SER A 206 -0.02 -12.03 -6.42
N GLN A 207 -1.19 -12.51 -6.00
CA GLN A 207 -2.46 -11.80 -6.17
C GLN A 207 -2.52 -10.58 -5.25
N ASP A 208 -2.12 -10.71 -3.98
CA ASP A 208 -2.08 -9.61 -3.02
C ASP A 208 -1.17 -8.47 -3.50
N VAL A 209 -0.03 -8.80 -4.12
CA VAL A 209 0.88 -7.81 -4.71
C VAL A 209 0.23 -7.07 -5.88
N VAL A 210 -0.55 -7.77 -6.72
CA VAL A 210 -1.31 -7.14 -7.82
C VAL A 210 -2.37 -6.20 -7.27
N ASP A 211 -3.14 -6.63 -6.28
CA ASP A 211 -4.20 -5.83 -5.65
C ASP A 211 -3.60 -4.59 -4.96
N LEU A 212 -2.47 -4.75 -4.26
CA LEU A 212 -1.75 -3.64 -3.65
C LEU A 212 -1.27 -2.63 -4.71
N SER A 213 -0.76 -3.12 -5.86
CA SER A 213 -0.34 -2.27 -6.98
C SER A 213 -1.51 -1.45 -7.52
N MET A 214 -2.69 -2.06 -7.69
CA MET A 214 -3.90 -1.35 -8.13
C MET A 214 -4.33 -0.28 -7.12
N ASN A 215 -4.25 -0.59 -5.82
CA ASN A 215 -4.56 0.36 -4.76
C ASN A 215 -3.60 1.56 -4.76
N VAL A 216 -2.30 1.31 -4.97
CA VAL A 216 -1.28 2.37 -5.10
C VAL A 216 -1.56 3.25 -6.30
N GLU A 217 -1.93 2.67 -7.45
CA GLU A 217 -2.24 3.43 -8.66
C GLU A 217 -3.49 4.30 -8.48
N THR A 218 -4.52 3.76 -7.83
CA THR A 218 -5.73 4.49 -7.44
C THR A 218 -5.41 5.64 -6.50
N ALA A 219 -4.59 5.40 -5.47
CA ALA A 219 -4.16 6.43 -4.53
C ALA A 219 -3.38 7.55 -5.24
N ASN A 220 -2.49 7.19 -6.17
CA ASN A 220 -1.70 8.16 -6.93
C ASN A 220 -2.58 9.04 -7.83
N THR A 221 -3.61 8.44 -8.45
CA THR A 221 -4.62 9.17 -9.23
C THR A 221 -5.39 10.17 -8.36
N ASN A 222 -5.82 9.73 -7.16
CA ASN A 222 -6.50 10.60 -6.20
C ASN A 222 -5.61 11.75 -5.70
N ILE A 223 -4.33 11.48 -5.42
CA ILE A 223 -3.35 12.51 -5.02
C ILE A 223 -3.19 13.55 -6.12
N LYS A 224 -3.13 13.12 -7.39
CA LYS A 224 -3.04 14.03 -8.52
C LYS A 224 -4.27 14.93 -8.65
N ALA A 225 -5.47 14.36 -8.54
CA ALA A 225 -6.72 15.13 -8.56
C ALA A 225 -6.77 16.17 -7.41
N LEU A 226 -6.38 15.76 -6.20
CA LEU A 226 -6.27 16.67 -5.05
C LEU A 226 -5.25 17.79 -5.29
N SER A 227 -4.11 17.48 -5.91
CA SER A 227 -3.10 18.49 -6.25
C SER A 227 -3.62 19.50 -7.28
N GLU A 228 -4.41 19.05 -8.26
CA GLU A 228 -5.05 19.93 -9.25
C GLU A 228 -6.10 20.83 -8.60
N ASP A 229 -6.93 20.29 -7.69
CA ASP A 229 -7.93 21.08 -6.99
C ASP A 229 -7.29 22.09 -6.02
N LEU A 230 -6.22 21.71 -5.32
CA LEU A 230 -5.45 22.63 -4.48
C LEU A 230 -4.87 23.79 -5.32
N SER A 231 -4.39 23.50 -6.54
CA SER A 231 -3.88 24.52 -7.45
C SER A 231 -4.96 25.49 -7.94
N LYS A 232 -6.24 25.10 -7.93
CA LYS A 232 -7.38 25.98 -8.28
C LYS A 232 -7.86 26.81 -7.07
N ILE A 233 -7.71 26.28 -5.86
CA ILE A 233 -8.13 26.97 -4.62
C ILE A 233 -7.15 28.08 -4.25
N LEU A 234 -5.84 27.84 -4.37
CA LEU A 234 -4.81 28.81 -4.01
C LEU A 234 -5.00 30.22 -4.63
N PRO A 235 -5.26 30.38 -5.94
CA PRO A 235 -5.49 31.70 -6.52
C PRO A 235 -6.80 32.36 -6.05
N LYS A 236 -7.84 31.58 -5.70
CA LYS A 236 -9.08 32.15 -5.13
C LYS A 236 -8.85 32.70 -3.73
N VAL A 237 -8.09 32.00 -2.91
CA VAL A 237 -7.71 32.48 -1.57
C VAL A 237 -6.95 33.80 -1.67
N ASN A 238 -5.99 33.90 -2.59
CA ASN A 238 -5.24 35.14 -2.82
C ASN A 238 -6.17 36.28 -3.32
N SER A 239 -7.09 35.98 -4.24
CA SER A 239 -8.07 36.97 -4.70
C SER A 239 -8.97 37.46 -3.57
N ASN A 240 -9.38 36.57 -2.66
CA ASN A 240 -10.17 36.94 -1.49
C ASN A 240 -9.37 37.79 -0.51
N GLU A 241 -8.08 37.53 -0.32
CA GLU A 241 -7.17 38.37 0.48
C GLU A 241 -7.04 39.79 -0.09
N ASP A 242 -6.94 39.92 -1.41
CA ASP A 242 -6.92 41.23 -2.10
C ASP A 242 -8.24 41.99 -1.94
N SER A 243 -9.37 41.28 -2.05
CA SER A 243 -10.71 41.85 -1.82
C SER A 243 -10.89 42.33 -0.37
N ILE A 244 -10.46 41.53 0.62
CA ILE A 244 -10.50 41.90 2.05
C ILE A 244 -9.65 43.16 2.29
N THR A 245 -8.47 43.23 1.68
CA THR A 245 -7.59 44.40 1.78
C THR A 245 -8.26 45.66 1.21
N SER A 246 -8.93 45.53 0.06
CA SER A 246 -9.65 46.63 -0.57
C SER A 246 -10.83 47.11 0.27
N ILE A 247 -11.64 46.19 0.80
CA ILE A 247 -12.76 46.49 1.70
C ILE A 247 -12.25 47.22 2.95
N THR A 248 -11.15 46.74 3.55
CA THR A 248 -10.54 47.37 4.73
C THR A 248 -10.18 48.83 4.45
N LYS A 249 -9.62 49.12 3.28
CA LYS A 249 -9.27 50.49 2.86
C LYS A 249 -10.50 51.38 2.67
N THR A 250 -11.55 50.85 2.06
CA THR A 250 -12.83 51.56 1.89
C THR A 250 -13.45 51.89 3.25
N LEU A 251 -13.42 50.94 4.18
CA LEU A 251 -13.99 51.10 5.52
C LEU A 251 -13.25 52.18 6.33
N GLU A 252 -11.92 52.25 6.21
CA GLU A 252 -11.14 53.32 6.83
C GLU A 252 -11.47 54.70 6.21
N SER A 253 -11.66 54.76 4.89
CA SER A 253 -12.04 56.00 4.18
C SER A 253 -13.43 56.50 4.63
N TYR A 254 -14.38 55.59 4.83
CA TYR A 254 -15.70 55.91 5.37
C TYR A 254 -15.67 56.37 6.81
N LYS A 255 -14.83 55.76 7.64
CA LYS A 255 -14.62 56.20 9.01
C LYS A 255 -14.09 57.64 9.06
N THR A 256 -13.14 57.99 8.19
CA THR A 256 -12.65 59.38 8.06
C THR A 256 -13.78 60.33 7.63
N SER A 257 -14.54 59.97 6.60
CA SER A 257 -15.64 60.82 6.10
C SER A 257 -16.75 61.03 7.15
N MET A 258 -17.08 60.00 7.94
CA MET A 258 -18.02 60.13 9.06
C MET A 258 -17.49 61.06 10.15
N GLN A 259 -16.19 61.00 10.45
CA GLN A 259 -15.57 61.89 11.43
C GLN A 259 -15.62 63.35 10.97
N GLU A 260 -15.35 63.61 9.69
CA GLU A 260 -15.48 64.95 9.09
C GLU A 260 -16.91 65.47 9.15
N THR A 261 -17.88 64.65 8.74
CA THR A 261 -19.31 64.99 8.83
C THR A 261 -19.74 65.30 10.26
N ASN A 262 -19.24 64.55 11.24
CA ASN A 262 -19.55 64.80 12.64
C ASN A 262 -18.94 66.12 13.14
N ASN A 263 -17.74 66.46 12.70
CA ASN A 263 -17.12 67.76 13.00
C ASN A 263 -17.91 68.92 12.38
N GLU A 264 -18.38 68.77 11.14
CA GLU A 264 -19.23 69.77 10.48
C GLU A 264 -20.58 69.92 11.20
N LEU A 265 -21.19 68.83 11.65
CA LEU A 265 -22.42 68.84 12.43
C LEU A 265 -22.24 69.60 13.75
N ASP A 266 -21.12 69.40 14.43
CA ASP A 266 -20.82 70.12 15.67
C ASP A 266 -20.55 71.61 15.42
N ALA A 267 -19.89 71.96 14.33
CA ALA A 267 -19.75 73.35 13.89
C ALA A 267 -21.13 73.99 13.63
N LEU A 268 -22.01 73.30 12.91
CA LEU A 268 -23.37 73.79 12.63
C LEU A 268 -24.21 73.98 13.90
N LYS A 269 -24.08 73.09 14.89
CA LYS A 269 -24.75 73.26 16.20
C LYS A 269 -24.27 74.54 16.90
N ASN A 270 -22.97 74.82 16.84
CA ASN A 270 -22.40 76.03 17.44
C ASN A 270 -22.85 77.29 16.71
N ASP A 271 -22.90 77.27 15.38
CA ASP A 271 -23.42 78.37 14.57
C ASP A 271 -24.90 78.62 14.87
N PHE A 272 -25.70 77.56 14.99
CA PHE A 272 -27.13 77.68 15.35
C PHE A 272 -27.32 78.25 16.75
N ALA A 273 -26.50 77.85 17.73
CA ALA A 273 -26.52 78.42 19.06
C ALA A 273 -26.19 79.93 19.04
N SER A 274 -25.16 80.31 18.29
CA SER A 274 -24.75 81.71 18.11
C SER A 274 -25.82 82.55 17.42
N PHE A 275 -26.48 81.98 16.39
CA PHE A 275 -27.61 82.61 15.72
C PHE A 275 -28.78 82.82 16.68
N LYS A 276 -29.12 81.80 17.49
CA LYS A 276 -30.19 81.90 18.49
C LYS A 276 -29.92 82.99 19.52
N GLU A 277 -28.67 83.09 20.00
CA GLU A 277 -28.26 84.15 20.92
C GLU A 277 -28.42 85.53 20.27
N THR A 278 -27.90 85.69 19.06
CA THR A 278 -28.03 86.95 18.29
C THR A 278 -29.49 87.34 18.06
N ALA A 279 -30.35 86.38 17.70
CA ALA A 279 -31.77 86.61 17.49
C ALA A 279 -32.48 87.06 18.78
N ASN A 280 -32.15 86.44 19.92
CA ASN A 280 -32.68 86.83 21.22
C ASN A 280 -32.24 88.25 21.62
N THR A 281 -30.96 88.59 21.41
CA THR A 281 -30.45 89.95 21.65
C THR A 281 -31.18 90.98 20.80
N ASN A 282 -31.39 90.70 19.51
CA ASN A 282 -32.13 91.59 18.62
C ASN A 282 -33.59 91.74 19.04
N TYR A 283 -34.24 90.65 19.45
CA TYR A 283 -35.61 90.68 19.97
C TYR A 283 -35.72 91.57 21.22
N ALA A 284 -34.79 91.44 22.16
CA ALA A 284 -34.71 92.29 23.35
C ALA A 284 -34.54 93.78 22.98
N ASN A 285 -33.61 94.09 22.07
CA ASN A 285 -33.40 95.46 21.61
C ASN A 285 -34.66 96.06 20.94
N ILE A 286 -35.41 95.26 20.17
CA ILE A 286 -36.66 95.71 19.55
C ILE A 286 -37.73 95.98 20.63
N GLN A 287 -37.86 95.10 21.63
CA GLN A 287 -38.76 95.31 22.77
C GLN A 287 -38.45 96.62 23.51
N ASP A 288 -37.17 96.89 23.78
CA ASP A 288 -36.73 98.13 24.42
C ASP A 288 -37.12 99.36 23.60
N ARG A 289 -36.91 99.30 22.28
CA ARG A 289 -37.30 100.39 21.36
C ARG A 289 -38.81 100.59 21.31
N VAL A 290 -39.60 99.52 21.25
CA VAL A 290 -41.07 99.58 21.27
C VAL A 290 -41.53 100.24 22.57
N THR A 291 -41.00 99.82 23.71
CA THR A 291 -41.32 100.41 25.02
C THR A 291 -40.98 101.90 25.05
N ASN A 292 -39.84 102.30 24.48
CA ASN A 292 -39.47 103.73 24.41
C ASN A 292 -40.45 104.53 23.53
N ILE A 293 -40.86 103.99 22.38
CA ILE A 293 -41.85 104.62 21.51
C ILE A 293 -43.21 104.73 22.20
N GLU A 294 -43.65 103.68 22.91
CA GLU A 294 -44.88 103.69 23.70
C GLU A 294 -44.83 104.80 24.76
N ASN A 295 -43.71 104.95 25.48
CA ASN A 295 -43.53 106.05 26.44
C ASN A 295 -43.54 107.43 25.77
N GLU A 296 -42.89 107.60 24.62
CA GLU A 296 -42.92 108.84 23.84
C GLU A 296 -44.34 109.19 23.37
N PHE A 297 -45.11 108.19 22.94
CA PHE A 297 -46.49 108.34 22.50
C PHE A 297 -47.43 108.69 23.66
N ASP A 298 -47.27 108.05 24.82
CA ASP A 298 -48.04 108.35 26.03
C ASP A 298 -47.76 109.79 26.53
N ASN A 299 -46.50 110.23 26.47
CA ASN A 299 -46.14 111.62 26.78
C ASN A 299 -46.79 112.61 25.80
N LEU A 300 -46.90 112.26 24.51
CA LEU A 300 -47.56 113.11 23.51
C LEU A 300 -49.06 113.22 23.80
N ILE A 301 -49.73 112.13 24.18
CA ILE A 301 -51.16 112.11 24.53
C ILE A 301 -51.44 112.88 25.82
N HIS A 302 -50.56 112.78 26.82
CA HIS A 302 -50.73 113.45 28.12
C HIS A 302 -50.15 114.86 28.15
N SER A 303 -49.59 115.36 27.04
CA SER A 303 -49.21 116.77 26.92
C SER A 303 -50.46 117.64 26.99
N THR A 304 -50.72 118.19 28.18
CA THR A 304 -51.77 119.19 28.41
C THR A 304 -51.56 120.44 27.57
N GLU A 305 -50.36 120.65 27.02
CA GLU A 305 -49.98 121.81 26.24
C GLU A 305 -50.86 122.02 24.99
N MET A 306 -51.37 120.95 24.37
CA MET A 306 -52.28 121.05 23.23
C MET A 306 -53.72 121.35 23.67
N SER A 307 -54.16 120.80 24.80
CA SER A 307 -55.46 121.08 25.41
C SER A 307 -55.52 122.50 25.99
N ASP A 308 -54.43 122.96 26.59
CA ASP A 308 -54.28 124.30 27.16
C ASP A 308 -54.26 125.35 26.06
N LYS A 309 -53.57 125.09 24.93
CA LYS A 309 -53.65 125.94 23.73
C LYS A 309 -55.04 125.96 23.09
N LEU A 310 -55.77 124.84 23.13
CA LEU A 310 -57.14 124.77 22.62
C LEU A 310 -58.13 125.52 23.56
N ALA A 311 -57.87 125.49 24.87
CA ALA A 311 -58.62 126.24 25.87
C ALA A 311 -58.34 127.75 25.76
N GLU A 312 -57.08 128.18 25.59
CA GLU A 312 -56.71 129.57 25.28
C GLU A 312 -57.40 130.06 24.00
N LEU A 313 -57.44 129.22 22.96
CA LEU A 313 -58.12 129.55 21.71
C LEU A 313 -59.65 129.66 21.89
N THR A 314 -60.25 128.79 22.70
CA THR A 314 -61.70 128.80 23.00
C THR A 314 -62.10 129.99 23.87
N GLU A 315 -61.25 130.38 24.83
CA GLU A 315 -61.43 131.57 25.66
C GLU A 315 -61.25 132.87 24.84
N SER A 316 -60.40 132.86 23.81
CA SER A 316 -60.28 133.97 22.84
C SER A 316 -61.49 134.10 21.87
N MET A 317 -62.40 133.12 21.82
CA MET A 317 -63.57 133.10 20.92
C MET A 317 -64.89 133.53 21.58
N VAL A 318 -64.93 133.84 22.88
CA VAL A 318 -66.16 134.26 23.59
C VAL A 318 -66.09 135.72 24.02
N THR A 319 -66.66 136.61 23.21
CA THR A 319 -67.73 137.55 23.59
C THR A 319 -68.18 138.30 22.35
N GLN A 320 -69.42 138.03 21.95
CA GLN A 320 -70.08 138.44 20.72
C GLN A 320 -70.55 139.92 20.77
N GLU A 321 -69.83 140.78 21.50
CA GLU A 321 -70.26 142.14 21.86
C GLU A 321 -69.35 143.25 21.29
N GLU A 322 -68.12 142.93 20.85
CA GLU A 322 -67.24 143.91 20.17
C GLU A 322 -67.27 143.84 18.63
N LEU A 323 -67.86 142.80 18.04
CA LEU A 323 -67.86 142.60 16.57
C LEU A 323 -68.92 143.43 15.82
N ALA A 324 -69.97 143.91 16.52
CA ALA A 324 -71.05 144.68 15.90
C ALA A 324 -70.66 146.15 15.62
N ALA A 325 -69.69 146.71 16.33
CA ALA A 325 -69.25 148.10 16.14
C ALA A 325 -68.19 148.28 15.03
N LYS A 326 -67.55 147.19 14.58
CA LYS A 326 -66.45 147.23 13.58
C LYS A 326 -66.91 146.92 12.15
N LEU A 327 -68.19 146.62 11.95
CA LEU A 327 -68.78 146.24 10.67
C LEU A 327 -69.19 147.44 9.79
N GLU A 328 -69.19 148.66 10.34
CA GLU A 328 -69.57 149.89 9.62
C GLU A 328 -68.36 150.64 9.02
N GLU A 329 -67.12 150.22 9.30
CA GLU A 329 -65.89 150.92 8.86
C GLU A 329 -64.94 150.07 7.96
N MET A 330 -65.40 148.98 7.36
CA MET A 330 -64.56 148.23 6.40
C MET A 330 -65.30 147.88 5.09
N ILE A 331 -65.73 148.93 4.40
CA ILE A 331 -66.17 148.90 2.99
C ILE A 331 -64.97 148.86 2.01
N SER A 332 -63.71 148.61 2.43
CA SER A 332 -62.53 148.64 1.52
C SER A 332 -61.66 147.39 1.41
N VAL A 333 -62.07 146.22 1.91
CA VAL A 333 -61.18 145.02 1.98
C VAL A 333 -61.74 143.82 1.22
N THR A 334 -62.25 144.04 0.01
CA THR A 334 -62.74 142.91 -0.83
C THR A 334 -61.58 142.09 -1.44
N ASP A 335 -60.35 142.60 -1.50
CA ASP A 335 -59.19 141.88 -2.07
C ASP A 335 -58.29 141.13 -1.05
N LEU A 336 -58.36 141.44 0.25
CA LEU A 336 -57.46 140.83 1.24
C LEU A 336 -57.94 139.44 1.70
N ASN A 337 -59.25 139.19 1.74
CA ASN A 337 -59.81 137.89 2.14
C ASN A 337 -59.57 136.79 1.09
N GLY A 338 -59.48 137.17 -0.19
CA GLY A 338 -59.07 136.25 -1.26
C GLY A 338 -57.59 135.86 -1.18
N ILE A 339 -56.72 136.84 -0.89
CA ILE A 339 -55.28 136.63 -0.70
C ILE A 339 -55.00 135.82 0.58
N LEU A 340 -55.71 136.08 1.69
CA LEU A 340 -55.55 135.35 2.95
C LEU A 340 -55.97 133.87 2.83
N LYS A 341 -57.05 133.59 2.07
CA LYS A 341 -57.45 132.20 1.73
C LYS A 341 -56.48 131.51 0.78
N LEU A 342 -55.80 132.25 -0.11
CA LEU A 342 -54.73 131.70 -0.95
C LEU A 342 -53.47 131.40 -0.12
N TYR A 343 -53.11 132.28 0.83
CA TYR A 343 -51.95 132.11 1.72
C TYR A 343 -52.14 130.91 2.66
N ALA A 344 -53.33 130.73 3.23
CA ALA A 344 -53.69 129.55 4.02
C ALA A 344 -53.68 128.24 3.20
N LYS A 345 -54.00 128.30 1.90
CA LYS A 345 -53.86 127.16 0.96
C LYS A 345 -52.39 126.88 0.61
N VAL A 346 -51.54 127.90 0.55
CA VAL A 346 -50.09 127.73 0.34
C VAL A 346 -49.44 127.08 1.58
N GLU A 347 -49.85 127.46 2.79
CA GLU A 347 -49.40 126.82 4.04
C GLU A 347 -49.76 125.33 4.05
N THR A 348 -51.03 124.98 3.78
CA THR A 348 -51.49 123.57 3.71
C THR A 348 -50.83 122.78 2.58
N VAL A 349 -50.52 123.41 1.44
CA VAL A 349 -49.74 122.77 0.36
C VAL A 349 -48.30 122.52 0.80
N ASN A 350 -47.71 123.40 1.61
CA ASN A 350 -46.35 123.24 2.13
C ASN A 350 -46.28 122.15 3.21
N GLU A 351 -47.28 122.06 4.08
CA GLU A 351 -47.46 120.94 5.03
C GLU A 351 -47.62 119.62 4.29
N LEU A 352 -48.52 119.55 3.29
CA LEU A 352 -48.72 118.35 2.48
C LEU A 352 -47.43 117.93 1.75
N LYS A 353 -46.64 118.90 1.25
CA LYS A 353 -45.34 118.64 0.63
C LYS A 353 -44.36 118.02 1.62
N ASN A 354 -44.31 118.52 2.86
CA ASN A 354 -43.45 117.96 3.91
C ASN A 354 -43.88 116.54 4.27
N THR A 355 -45.19 116.30 4.47
CA THR A 355 -45.73 114.95 4.72
C THR A 355 -45.43 113.98 3.57
N VAL A 356 -45.54 114.42 2.31
CA VAL A 356 -45.17 113.60 1.14
C VAL A 356 -43.68 113.28 1.15
N SER A 357 -42.81 114.23 1.52
CA SER A 357 -41.37 114.00 1.63
C SER A 357 -41.02 113.02 2.76
N GLU A 358 -41.68 113.12 3.92
CA GLU A 358 -41.49 112.17 5.03
C GLU A 358 -41.99 110.76 4.68
N LEU A 359 -43.11 110.69 3.95
CA LEU A 359 -43.63 109.42 3.45
C LEU A 359 -42.68 108.78 2.44
N ASP A 360 -42.07 109.56 1.55
CA ASP A 360 -41.08 109.09 0.56
C ASP A 360 -39.83 108.50 1.25
N VAL A 361 -39.30 109.18 2.27
CA VAL A 361 -38.18 108.68 3.09
C VAL A 361 -38.59 107.40 3.83
N THR A 362 -39.77 107.38 4.43
CA THR A 362 -40.29 106.20 5.15
C THR A 362 -40.46 105.01 4.21
N LEU A 363 -41.00 105.23 3.01
CA LEU A 363 -41.20 104.19 2.01
C LEU A 363 -39.86 103.65 1.52
N SER A 364 -38.89 104.54 1.26
CA SER A 364 -37.54 104.17 0.83
C SER A 364 -36.83 103.31 1.88
N ASN A 365 -36.91 103.68 3.16
CA ASN A 365 -36.34 102.89 4.25
C ASN A 365 -37.01 101.52 4.39
N ARG A 366 -38.34 101.45 4.22
CA ARG A 366 -39.06 100.17 4.23
C ARG A 366 -38.70 99.28 3.04
N ILE A 367 -38.54 99.86 1.85
CA ILE A 367 -38.09 99.13 0.64
C ILE A 367 -36.69 98.55 0.88
N GLN A 368 -35.75 99.36 1.37
CA GLN A 368 -34.39 98.89 1.65
C GLN A 368 -34.39 97.77 2.69
N SER A 369 -35.16 97.91 3.77
CA SER A 369 -35.25 96.87 4.80
C SER A 369 -35.83 95.56 4.25
N VAL A 370 -36.78 95.62 3.32
CA VAL A 370 -37.32 94.43 2.66
C VAL A 370 -36.29 93.82 1.72
N GLU A 371 -35.57 94.64 0.96
CA GLU A 371 -34.50 94.19 0.06
C GLU A 371 -33.37 93.50 0.82
N ASP A 372 -32.93 94.07 1.94
CA ASP A 372 -31.92 93.48 2.82
C ASP A 372 -32.38 92.14 3.40
N SER A 373 -33.65 92.06 3.84
CA SER A 373 -34.23 90.80 4.35
C SER A 373 -34.30 89.73 3.26
N VAL A 374 -34.77 90.08 2.07
CA VAL A 374 -34.86 89.15 0.93
C VAL A 374 -33.48 88.66 0.52
N ASN A 375 -32.49 89.55 0.44
CA ASN A 375 -31.12 89.19 0.08
C ASN A 375 -30.49 88.25 1.12
N LYS A 376 -30.75 88.49 2.41
CA LYS A 376 -30.34 87.58 3.48
C LYS A 376 -30.98 86.20 3.33
N ASP A 377 -32.30 86.16 3.14
CA ASP A 377 -33.04 84.89 2.99
C ASP A 377 -32.57 84.12 1.74
N LEU A 378 -32.29 84.81 0.64
CA LEU A 378 -31.77 84.21 -0.60
C LEU A 378 -30.37 83.60 -0.38
N GLY A 379 -29.52 84.28 0.38
CA GLY A 379 -28.20 83.78 0.77
C GLY A 379 -28.29 82.52 1.63
N ASP A 380 -29.18 82.51 2.61
CA ASP A 380 -29.39 81.35 3.49
C ASP A 380 -30.01 80.16 2.73
N ILE A 381 -30.96 80.42 1.81
CA ILE A 381 -31.51 79.39 0.91
C ILE A 381 -30.41 78.79 0.03
N SER A 382 -29.53 79.64 -0.53
CA SER A 382 -28.44 79.17 -1.40
C SER A 382 -27.47 78.26 -0.65
N ARG A 383 -27.11 78.60 0.60
CA ARG A 383 -26.28 77.75 1.46
C ARG A 383 -26.96 76.42 1.78
N ARG A 384 -28.25 76.45 2.10
CA ARG A 384 -29.04 75.23 2.37
C ARG A 384 -29.14 74.34 1.13
N LEU A 385 -29.28 74.92 -0.05
CA LEU A 385 -29.30 74.17 -1.32
C LEU A 385 -27.97 73.46 -1.55
N ALA A 386 -26.85 74.16 -1.39
CA ALA A 386 -25.52 73.56 -1.53
C ALA A 386 -25.28 72.40 -0.54
N ALA A 387 -25.75 72.53 0.70
CA ALA A 387 -25.67 71.46 1.69
C ALA A 387 -26.50 70.22 1.30
N VAL A 388 -27.70 70.45 0.73
CA VAL A 388 -28.56 69.37 0.21
C VAL A 388 -27.91 68.69 -1.00
N GLU A 389 -27.32 69.45 -1.93
CA GLU A 389 -26.59 68.90 -3.08
C GLU A 389 -25.41 68.01 -2.64
N ASN A 390 -24.66 68.45 -1.63
CA ASN A 390 -23.57 67.65 -1.06
C ASN A 390 -24.09 66.36 -0.39
N SER A 391 -25.18 66.48 0.37
CA SER A 391 -25.83 65.30 0.99
C SER A 391 -26.33 64.31 -0.07
N LEU A 392 -26.84 64.80 -1.20
CA LEU A 392 -27.28 63.96 -2.31
C LEU A 392 -26.11 63.20 -2.95
N ALA A 393 -24.96 63.87 -3.14
CA ALA A 393 -23.75 63.22 -3.64
C ALA A 393 -23.26 62.12 -2.69
N ALA A 394 -23.31 62.35 -1.37
CA ALA A 394 -22.96 61.35 -0.37
C ALA A 394 -23.91 60.13 -0.42
N ILE A 395 -25.21 60.35 -0.65
CA ILE A 395 -26.19 59.26 -0.81
C ILE A 395 -25.86 58.40 -2.04
N SER A 396 -25.55 59.01 -3.19
CA SER A 396 -25.17 58.26 -4.38
C SER A 396 -23.92 57.40 -4.17
N ALA A 397 -22.92 57.90 -3.44
CA ALA A 397 -21.74 57.11 -3.09
C ALA A 397 -22.08 55.93 -2.15
N LEU A 398 -23.08 56.11 -1.26
CA LEU A 398 -23.55 55.03 -0.41
C LEU A 398 -24.31 53.95 -1.18
N GLU A 399 -25.12 54.34 -2.17
CA GLU A 399 -25.83 53.41 -3.07
C GLU A 399 -24.85 52.51 -3.86
N GLU A 400 -23.75 53.08 -4.33
CA GLU A 400 -22.69 52.33 -5.03
C GLU A 400 -22.03 51.29 -4.10
N ASN A 401 -21.77 51.67 -2.85
CA ASN A 401 -21.16 50.76 -1.89
C ASN A 401 -22.13 49.68 -1.40
N VAL A 402 -23.43 49.98 -1.27
CA VAL A 402 -24.46 48.95 -1.03
C VAL A 402 -24.50 47.95 -2.19
N SER A 403 -24.47 48.44 -3.42
CA SER A 403 -24.45 47.57 -4.61
C SER A 403 -23.21 46.66 -4.63
N SER A 404 -22.05 47.19 -4.26
CA SER A 404 -20.81 46.41 -4.14
C SER A 404 -20.92 45.35 -3.04
N LEU A 405 -21.54 45.68 -1.91
CA LEU A 405 -21.75 44.75 -0.80
C LEU A 405 -22.73 43.63 -1.16
N GLU A 406 -23.79 43.93 -1.91
CA GLU A 406 -24.73 42.94 -2.43
C GLU A 406 -24.04 41.95 -3.39
N SER A 407 -23.13 42.45 -4.24
CA SER A 407 -22.31 41.60 -5.11
C SER A 407 -21.43 40.64 -4.31
N LEU A 408 -20.69 41.17 -3.33
CA LEU A 408 -19.85 40.35 -2.43
C LEU A 408 -20.66 39.32 -1.66
N TYR A 409 -21.85 39.68 -1.17
CA TYR A 409 -22.74 38.75 -0.49
C TYR A 409 -23.17 37.59 -1.40
N SER A 410 -23.48 37.87 -2.67
CA SER A 410 -23.84 36.85 -3.66
C SER A 410 -22.67 35.90 -3.96
N GLU A 411 -21.46 36.43 -4.06
CA GLU A 411 -20.24 35.65 -4.28
C GLU A 411 -19.96 34.73 -3.08
N ILE A 412 -19.96 35.28 -1.86
CA ILE A 412 -19.78 34.51 -0.61
C ILE A 412 -20.84 33.40 -0.51
N LYS A 413 -22.11 33.70 -0.82
CA LYS A 413 -23.18 32.71 -0.80
C LYS A 413 -22.91 31.55 -1.77
N THR A 414 -22.36 31.85 -2.94
CA THR A 414 -22.00 30.84 -3.95
C THR A 414 -20.83 29.97 -3.45
N GLU A 415 -19.80 30.57 -2.87
CA GLU A 415 -18.67 29.83 -2.28
C GLU A 415 -19.11 28.92 -1.12
N VAL A 416 -19.99 29.39 -0.25
CA VAL A 416 -20.53 28.59 0.86
C VAL A 416 -21.29 27.36 0.33
N SER A 417 -22.06 27.51 -0.76
CA SER A 417 -22.73 26.38 -1.41
C SER A 417 -21.72 25.37 -1.99
N ALA A 418 -20.67 25.83 -2.68
CA ALA A 418 -19.63 24.94 -3.20
C ALA A 418 -18.86 24.20 -2.09
N ASN A 419 -18.59 24.89 -0.99
CA ASN A 419 -17.96 24.27 0.19
C ASN A 419 -18.86 23.22 0.82
N LYS A 420 -20.18 23.44 0.85
CA LYS A 420 -21.15 22.44 1.32
C LYS A 420 -21.10 21.16 0.47
N GLU A 421 -21.07 21.29 -0.85
CA GLU A 421 -20.95 20.14 -1.76
C GLU A 421 -19.63 19.37 -1.56
N THR A 422 -18.53 20.10 -1.31
CA THR A 422 -17.22 19.50 -1.00
C THR A 422 -17.28 18.70 0.30
N ILE A 423 -17.92 19.24 1.35
CA ILE A 423 -18.13 18.54 2.64
C ILE A 423 -18.96 17.28 2.43
N ASP A 424 -20.03 17.35 1.64
CA ASP A 424 -20.88 16.19 1.36
C ASP A 424 -20.10 15.08 0.64
N SER A 425 -19.21 15.43 -0.30
CA SER A 425 -18.31 14.47 -0.96
C SER A 425 -17.30 13.85 0.00
N LEU A 426 -16.70 14.64 0.90
CA LEU A 426 -15.78 14.14 1.91
C LEU A 426 -16.46 13.15 2.86
N ASN A 427 -17.70 13.41 3.26
CA ASN A 427 -18.46 12.49 4.11
C ASN A 427 -18.66 11.13 3.43
N VAL A 428 -18.97 11.10 2.13
CA VAL A 428 -19.09 9.84 1.37
C VAL A 428 -17.76 9.06 1.35
N ARG A 429 -16.63 9.76 1.19
CA ARG A 429 -15.30 9.14 1.23
C ARG A 429 -14.98 8.57 2.61
N ILE A 430 -15.34 9.28 3.69
CA ILE A 430 -15.18 8.81 5.07
C ILE A 430 -15.94 7.49 5.27
N THR A 431 -17.21 7.42 4.87
CA THR A 431 -18.00 6.18 4.96
C THR A 431 -17.38 5.03 4.17
N SER A 432 -16.78 5.31 3.02
CA SER A 432 -16.07 4.30 2.22
C SER A 432 -14.82 3.78 2.94
N LEU A 433 -14.08 4.66 3.62
CA LEU A 433 -12.91 4.30 4.43
C LEU A 433 -13.30 3.47 5.67
N GLU A 434 -14.39 3.83 6.35
CA GLU A 434 -14.93 3.05 7.48
C GLU A 434 -15.27 1.62 7.04
N THR A 435 -15.87 1.46 5.86
CA THR A 435 -16.17 0.13 5.28
C THR A 435 -14.89 -0.64 4.96
N PHE A 436 -13.86 0.03 4.44
CA PHE A 436 -12.56 -0.60 4.16
C PHE A 436 -11.86 -1.03 5.45
N GLU A 437 -11.89 -0.20 6.50
CA GLU A 437 -11.36 -0.54 7.83
C GLU A 437 -12.02 -1.81 8.38
N GLU A 438 -13.34 -1.94 8.25
CA GLU A 438 -14.06 -3.15 8.66
C GLU A 438 -13.57 -4.39 7.89
N LYS A 439 -13.37 -4.28 6.57
CA LYS A 439 -12.84 -5.38 5.75
C LYS A 439 -11.44 -5.81 6.22
N VAL A 440 -10.54 -4.86 6.43
CA VAL A 440 -9.17 -5.12 6.91
C VAL A 440 -9.20 -5.79 8.29
N ASN A 441 -10.07 -5.36 9.19
CA ASN A 441 -10.21 -5.97 10.51
C ASN A 441 -10.69 -7.43 10.41
N ASN A 442 -11.64 -7.72 9.52
CA ASN A 442 -12.09 -9.09 9.27
C ASN A 442 -10.97 -9.98 8.70
N GLU A 443 -10.20 -9.46 7.73
CA GLU A 443 -9.03 -10.17 7.18
C GLU A 443 -7.96 -10.42 8.26
N LEU A 444 -7.71 -9.45 9.14
CA LEU A 444 -6.78 -9.58 10.26
C LEU A 444 -7.22 -10.67 11.24
N ASP A 445 -8.51 -10.80 11.52
CA ASP A 445 -9.05 -11.86 12.37
C ASP A 445 -8.92 -13.24 11.72
N SER A 446 -9.16 -13.35 10.41
CA SER A 446 -8.87 -14.58 9.66
C SER A 446 -7.38 -14.94 9.74
N LEU A 447 -6.47 -13.98 9.60
CA LEU A 447 -5.03 -14.23 9.69
C LEU A 447 -4.61 -14.71 11.09
N LYS A 448 -5.21 -14.20 12.17
CA LYS A 448 -4.97 -14.69 13.53
C LYS A 448 -5.35 -16.18 13.69
N ASN A 449 -6.41 -16.61 13.03
CA ASN A 449 -6.80 -18.03 13.03
C ASN A 449 -5.74 -18.88 12.31
N VAL A 450 -5.26 -18.44 11.14
CA VAL A 450 -4.18 -19.12 10.41
C VAL A 450 -2.91 -19.21 11.27
N VAL A 451 -2.53 -18.13 11.96
CA VAL A 451 -1.38 -18.16 12.89
C VAL A 451 -1.56 -19.20 14.00
N THR A 452 -2.79 -19.35 14.51
CA THR A 452 -3.12 -20.37 15.52
C THR A 452 -3.00 -21.78 14.94
N ASP A 453 -3.47 -22.00 13.73
CA ASP A 453 -3.36 -23.29 13.05
C ASP A 453 -1.91 -23.67 12.76
N VAL A 454 -1.07 -22.71 12.34
CA VAL A 454 0.37 -22.90 12.16
C VAL A 454 1.04 -23.30 13.48
N ALA A 455 0.69 -22.65 14.59
CA ALA A 455 1.21 -23.03 15.90
C ALA A 455 0.82 -24.47 16.30
N ASN A 456 -0.41 -24.90 16.00
CA ASN A 456 -0.85 -26.27 16.23
C ASN A 456 -0.12 -27.29 15.34
N LEU A 457 0.19 -26.92 14.09
CA LEU A 457 0.98 -27.75 13.18
C LEU A 457 2.44 -27.88 13.64
N GLN A 458 3.01 -26.81 14.19
CA GLN A 458 4.33 -26.83 14.80
C GLN A 458 4.37 -27.86 15.96
N GLU A 459 3.41 -27.83 16.87
CA GLU A 459 3.34 -28.78 18.00
C GLU A 459 3.24 -30.24 17.51
N LYS A 460 2.47 -30.49 16.44
CA LYS A 460 2.40 -31.84 15.84
C LYS A 460 3.73 -32.25 15.20
N THR A 461 4.42 -31.31 14.57
CA THR A 461 5.74 -31.55 13.95
C THR A 461 6.77 -31.91 15.01
N ASP A 462 6.79 -31.18 16.13
CA ASP A 462 7.68 -31.46 17.26
C ASP A 462 7.44 -32.88 17.83
N LYS A 463 6.17 -33.31 17.95
CA LYS A 463 5.82 -34.68 18.38
C LYS A 463 6.26 -35.76 17.39
N ILE A 464 6.20 -35.47 16.09
CA ILE A 464 6.70 -36.39 15.05
C ILE A 464 8.21 -36.51 15.18
N GLU A 465 8.92 -35.39 15.38
CA GLU A 465 10.38 -35.38 15.57
C GLU A 465 10.79 -36.21 16.79
N GLU A 466 10.11 -36.07 17.93
CA GLU A 466 10.33 -36.92 19.11
C GLU A 466 10.14 -38.41 18.79
N THR A 467 9.11 -38.76 18.03
CA THR A 467 8.82 -40.15 17.63
C THR A 467 9.89 -40.72 16.71
N VAL A 468 10.40 -39.91 15.77
CA VAL A 468 11.48 -40.31 14.86
C VAL A 468 12.76 -40.59 15.65
N ILE A 469 13.13 -39.70 16.58
CA ILE A 469 14.32 -39.89 17.45
C ILE A 469 14.19 -41.19 18.28
N ALA A 470 13.00 -41.47 18.81
CA ALA A 470 12.74 -42.70 19.55
C ALA A 470 12.87 -43.95 18.65
N ASN A 471 12.36 -43.89 17.43
CA ASN A 471 12.49 -44.98 16.46
C ASN A 471 13.94 -45.20 16.04
N ASP A 472 14.72 -44.15 15.78
CA ASP A 472 16.15 -44.24 15.47
C ASP A 472 16.92 -44.96 16.59
N SER A 473 16.64 -44.61 17.84
CA SER A 473 17.24 -45.27 19.02
C SER A 473 16.86 -46.76 19.09
N ALA A 474 15.60 -47.10 18.76
CA ALA A 474 15.15 -48.49 18.72
C ALA A 474 15.82 -49.28 17.59
N ILE A 475 16.00 -48.67 16.42
CA ILE A 475 16.73 -49.26 15.28
C ILE A 475 18.18 -49.52 15.66
N GLU A 476 18.86 -48.58 16.32
CA GLU A 476 20.23 -48.75 16.78
C GLU A 476 20.35 -49.93 17.77
N SER A 477 19.41 -50.04 18.71
CA SER A 477 19.33 -51.20 19.62
C SER A 477 19.11 -52.53 18.89
N LEU A 478 18.23 -52.55 17.88
CA LEU A 478 18.02 -53.74 17.05
C LEU A 478 19.27 -54.10 16.25
N SER A 479 19.97 -53.13 15.69
CA SER A 479 21.25 -53.35 14.98
C SER A 479 22.26 -54.04 15.90
N GLY A 480 22.46 -53.55 17.12
CA GLY A 480 23.39 -54.20 18.06
C GLY A 480 22.98 -55.62 18.47
N ARG A 481 21.67 -55.92 18.50
CA ARG A 481 21.17 -57.28 18.70
C ARG A 481 21.44 -58.18 17.48
N ILE A 482 21.31 -57.65 16.27
CA ILE A 482 21.65 -58.35 15.03
C ILE A 482 23.14 -58.69 15.01
N ASP A 483 24.03 -57.73 15.31
CA ASP A 483 25.47 -57.97 15.42
C ASP A 483 25.79 -59.09 16.42
N THR A 484 25.07 -59.11 17.55
CA THR A 484 25.22 -60.18 18.55
C THR A 484 24.82 -61.54 17.98
N VAL A 485 23.72 -61.61 17.23
CA VAL A 485 23.24 -62.84 16.60
C VAL A 485 24.20 -63.30 15.50
N GLU A 486 24.73 -62.41 14.67
CA GLU A 486 25.72 -62.74 13.64
C GLU A 486 27.00 -63.33 14.24
N ASN A 487 27.47 -62.76 15.35
CA ASN A 487 28.61 -63.30 16.10
C ASN A 487 28.33 -64.73 16.61
N VAL A 488 27.17 -64.95 17.24
CA VAL A 488 26.75 -66.29 17.69
C VAL A 488 26.65 -67.26 16.53
N LEU A 489 26.12 -66.84 15.37
CA LEU A 489 26.01 -67.69 14.18
C LEU A 489 27.39 -68.08 13.64
N THR A 490 28.35 -67.15 13.67
CA THR A 490 29.75 -67.39 13.29
C THR A 490 30.41 -68.40 14.23
N ASP A 491 30.18 -68.28 15.54
CA ASP A 491 30.66 -69.24 16.55
C ASP A 491 30.07 -70.64 16.33
N VAL A 492 28.76 -70.74 16.08
CA VAL A 492 28.08 -72.01 15.79
C VAL A 492 28.61 -72.64 14.50
N ALA A 493 28.82 -71.84 13.44
CA ALA A 493 29.40 -72.32 12.18
C ALA A 493 30.81 -72.89 12.40
N SER A 494 31.65 -72.17 13.16
CA SER A 494 33.01 -72.60 13.51
C SER A 494 33.00 -73.89 14.33
N GLY A 495 32.12 -73.99 15.34
CA GLY A 495 31.96 -75.20 16.14
C GLY A 495 31.44 -76.40 15.33
N THR A 496 30.51 -76.17 14.40
CA THR A 496 30.01 -77.21 13.49
C THR A 496 31.11 -77.74 12.58
N ASN A 497 31.96 -76.86 12.04
CA ASN A 497 33.10 -77.27 11.22
C ASN A 497 34.15 -78.07 12.02
N ALA A 498 34.44 -77.66 13.27
CA ALA A 498 35.31 -78.42 14.17
C ALA A 498 34.74 -79.81 14.49
N ASN A 499 33.43 -79.91 14.70
CA ASN A 499 32.75 -81.19 14.90
C ASN A 499 32.81 -82.06 13.64
N ALA A 500 32.62 -81.49 12.45
CA ALA A 500 32.73 -82.22 11.19
C ALA A 500 34.14 -82.82 10.99
N GLN A 501 35.20 -82.04 11.25
CA GLN A 501 36.58 -82.53 11.23
C GLN A 501 36.83 -83.64 12.27
N SER A 502 36.24 -83.49 13.46
CA SER A 502 36.31 -84.54 14.50
C SER A 502 35.64 -85.83 14.05
N ILE A 503 34.48 -85.75 13.40
CA ILE A 503 33.77 -86.89 12.81
C ILE A 503 34.61 -87.53 11.70
N GLU A 504 35.20 -86.74 10.80
CA GLU A 504 36.06 -87.25 9.72
C GLU A 504 37.27 -88.03 10.27
N SER A 505 37.92 -87.50 11.31
CA SER A 505 38.99 -88.18 12.05
C SER A 505 38.53 -89.49 12.71
N LEU A 506 37.35 -89.48 13.34
CA LEU A 506 36.72 -90.68 13.90
C LEU A 506 36.40 -91.72 12.81
N THR A 507 35.86 -91.29 11.67
CA THR A 507 35.58 -92.17 10.51
C THR A 507 36.85 -92.77 9.93
N ALA A 508 37.93 -91.99 9.82
CA ALA A 508 39.25 -92.48 9.41
C ALA A 508 39.79 -93.54 10.39
N THR A 509 39.70 -93.27 11.69
CA THR A 509 40.10 -94.19 12.76
C THR A 509 39.30 -95.50 12.69
N VAL A 510 37.98 -95.43 12.55
CA VAL A 510 37.12 -96.62 12.41
C VAL A 510 37.45 -97.42 11.15
N SER A 511 37.73 -96.74 10.04
CA SER A 511 38.11 -97.39 8.77
C SER A 511 39.46 -98.10 8.88
N GLN A 512 40.44 -97.48 9.54
CA GLN A 512 41.72 -98.10 9.86
C GLN A 512 41.52 -99.34 10.74
N ASN A 513 40.81 -99.21 11.86
CA ASN A 513 40.52 -100.33 12.76
C ASN A 513 39.81 -101.49 12.04
N LYS A 514 38.87 -101.17 11.13
CA LYS A 514 38.19 -102.17 10.29
C LYS A 514 39.19 -102.91 9.38
N SER A 515 40.10 -102.19 8.72
CA SER A 515 41.13 -102.81 7.87
C SER A 515 42.10 -103.68 8.67
N GLU A 516 42.50 -103.24 9.87
CA GLU A 516 43.30 -104.04 10.79
C GLU A 516 42.59 -105.34 11.20
N LEU A 517 41.30 -105.26 11.55
CA LEU A 517 40.44 -106.41 11.83
C LEU A 517 40.29 -107.35 10.63
N GLU A 518 40.10 -106.81 9.42
CA GLU A 518 40.03 -107.61 8.19
C GLU A 518 41.34 -108.37 7.94
N ASN A 519 42.49 -107.72 8.14
CA ASN A 519 43.82 -108.35 8.06
C ASN A 519 44.01 -109.43 9.14
N GLU A 520 43.59 -109.18 10.39
CA GLU A 520 43.61 -110.19 11.45
C GLU A 520 42.72 -111.39 11.10
N ILE A 521 41.51 -111.16 10.58
CA ILE A 521 40.60 -112.22 10.14
C ILE A 521 41.22 -113.05 9.00
N GLU A 522 41.87 -112.40 8.04
CA GLU A 522 42.55 -113.09 6.94
C GLU A 522 43.75 -113.93 7.44
N ASN A 523 44.53 -113.39 8.37
CA ASN A 523 45.59 -114.13 9.06
C ASN A 523 45.04 -115.34 9.84
N VAL A 524 43.92 -115.18 10.54
CA VAL A 524 43.23 -116.29 11.23
C VAL A 524 42.75 -117.33 10.23
N LYS A 525 42.12 -116.94 9.11
CA LYS A 525 41.69 -117.87 8.04
C LYS A 525 42.86 -118.67 7.46
N LYS A 526 44.00 -118.03 7.22
CA LYS A 526 45.22 -118.68 6.70
C LYS A 526 45.82 -119.68 7.70
N ASN A 527 45.60 -119.45 9.00
CA ASN A 527 46.03 -120.33 10.09
C ASN A 527 44.91 -121.21 10.65
N THR A 528 43.72 -121.24 10.02
CA THR A 528 42.63 -122.12 10.41
C THR A 528 42.88 -123.50 9.79
N PRO A 529 42.93 -124.59 10.59
CA PRO A 529 43.14 -125.94 10.06
C PRO A 529 42.07 -126.27 9.01
N THR A 530 42.50 -126.68 7.82
CA THR A 530 41.58 -127.14 6.77
C THR A 530 40.97 -128.49 7.16
N ASN A 531 39.85 -128.86 6.53
CA ASN A 531 39.23 -130.17 6.76
C ASN A 531 40.19 -131.33 6.37
N ASP A 532 41.18 -131.06 5.52
CA ASP A 532 42.27 -131.98 5.16
C ASP A 532 43.33 -132.08 6.29
N ASP A 533 43.63 -130.97 6.98
CA ASP A 533 44.44 -130.98 8.21
C ASP A 533 43.74 -131.75 9.33
N VAL A 534 42.42 -131.63 9.45
CA VAL A 534 41.61 -132.39 10.42
C VAL A 534 41.53 -133.88 10.04
N GLN A 535 41.44 -134.21 8.75
CA GLN A 535 41.45 -135.60 8.27
C GLN A 535 42.82 -136.27 8.36
N SER A 536 43.91 -135.54 8.17
CA SER A 536 45.27 -136.06 8.37
C SER A 536 45.54 -136.38 9.85
N VAL A 537 45.04 -135.58 10.79
CA VAL A 537 45.06 -135.91 12.23
C VAL A 537 44.16 -137.11 12.56
N ARG A 538 42.96 -137.22 11.95
CA ARG A 538 42.05 -138.36 12.17
C ARG A 538 42.60 -139.67 11.60
N ASN A 539 43.32 -139.62 10.49
CA ASN A 539 43.99 -140.79 9.89
C ASN A 539 45.27 -141.16 10.63
N ALA A 540 46.03 -140.18 11.15
CA ALA A 540 47.16 -140.41 12.04
C ALA A 540 46.75 -141.05 13.38
N ALA A 541 45.58 -140.68 13.93
CA ALA A 541 45.06 -141.25 15.18
C ALA A 541 44.62 -142.74 15.07
N ASN A 542 44.28 -143.23 13.87
CA ASN A 542 43.82 -144.61 13.65
C ASN A 542 44.93 -145.60 13.23
N THR A 543 46.19 -145.17 13.05
CA THR A 543 47.30 -146.04 12.61
C THR A 543 48.47 -146.18 13.59
N SER A 544 48.37 -145.66 14.82
CA SER A 544 49.51 -145.58 15.75
C SER A 544 49.30 -146.21 17.14
N ALA A 545 48.79 -147.45 17.25
CA ALA A 545 48.96 -148.23 18.49
C ALA A 545 48.82 -149.77 18.41
N TRP A 546 48.93 -150.40 17.23
CA TRP A 546 49.16 -151.86 17.10
C TRP A 546 50.64 -152.22 16.85
N ILE A 547 51.59 -151.28 17.01
CA ILE A 547 53.03 -151.49 16.72
C ILE A 547 53.91 -151.58 17.99
N GLY A 548 53.32 -151.59 19.19
CA GLY A 548 54.06 -151.88 20.43
C GLY A 548 54.16 -153.38 20.79
N GLY A 549 53.25 -154.21 20.28
CA GLY A 549 53.12 -155.62 20.67
C GLY A 549 54.22 -156.55 20.14
N ALA A 550 54.99 -156.14 19.13
CA ALA A 550 56.01 -157.00 18.51
C ALA A 550 57.39 -156.94 19.17
N GLY A 551 57.69 -155.89 19.96
CA GLY A 551 59.00 -155.73 20.62
C GLY A 551 59.24 -156.69 21.79
N VAL A 552 58.16 -157.09 22.48
CA VAL A 552 58.25 -157.93 23.69
C VAL A 552 58.63 -159.38 23.35
N VAL A 553 58.33 -159.85 22.13
CA VAL A 553 58.64 -161.23 21.70
C VAL A 553 60.13 -161.41 21.37
N LEU A 554 60.84 -160.34 20.96
CA LEU A 554 62.29 -160.41 20.70
C LEU A 554 63.15 -160.23 21.96
N GLY A 555 62.63 -159.59 23.01
CA GLY A 555 63.32 -159.47 24.31
C GLY A 555 63.50 -160.81 25.03
N ILE A 556 62.58 -161.76 24.83
CA ILE A 556 62.64 -163.10 25.46
C ILE A 556 63.70 -164.01 24.80
N ILE A 557 64.09 -163.74 23.54
CA ILE A 557 65.16 -164.49 22.85
C ILE A 557 66.56 -163.96 23.22
N GLY A 558 66.69 -162.70 23.63
CA GLY A 558 67.95 -162.12 24.11
C GLY A 558 68.37 -162.58 25.52
N ILE A 559 67.40 -162.87 26.40
CA ILE A 559 67.67 -163.30 27.79
C ILE A 559 67.98 -164.80 27.88
N VAL A 560 67.55 -165.61 26.90
CA VAL A 560 67.85 -167.07 26.83
C VAL A 560 69.23 -167.35 26.21
N ILE A 561 69.85 -166.38 25.50
CA ILE A 561 71.22 -166.50 24.96
C ILE A 561 72.26 -165.77 25.83
N GLY A 562 71.84 -164.83 26.70
CA GLY A 562 72.71 -164.16 27.68
C GLY A 562 72.93 -164.90 29.01
N VAL A 563 72.10 -165.91 29.34
CA VAL A 563 72.20 -166.70 30.59
C VAL A 563 72.87 -168.09 30.39
N LEU A 564 73.30 -168.42 29.17
CA LEU A 564 74.00 -169.69 28.84
C LEU A 564 75.45 -169.54 28.35
N LEU A 565 76.02 -168.32 28.28
CA LEU A 565 77.44 -168.09 27.90
C LEU A 565 78.13 -166.98 28.72
N ALA A 566 77.89 -166.96 30.03
CA ALA A 566 78.79 -166.30 31.00
C ALA A 566 78.70 -166.98 32.37
N ASN A 567 78.98 -168.29 32.40
CA ASN A 567 79.58 -168.91 33.56
C ASN A 567 80.59 -169.96 33.06
N GLU A 568 81.84 -169.55 32.93
CA GLU A 568 83.00 -170.18 33.58
C GLU A 568 84.32 -169.66 33.00
N ALA A 569 84.89 -168.71 33.75
CA ALA A 569 86.30 -168.48 34.07
C ALA A 569 86.34 -167.08 34.74
N LEU A 570 86.19 -166.92 36.06
CA LEU A 570 86.36 -167.78 37.23
C LEU A 570 85.36 -167.37 38.31
#